data_AF-A0A5J9VNG9-F1
#
_entry.id   AF-A0A5J9VNG9-F1
#
_cell.length_a   1.000
_cell.length_b   1.000
_cell.length_c   1.000
_cell.angle_alpha   90.00
_cell.angle_beta   90.00
_cell.angle_gamma   90.00
#
_symmetry.space_group_name_H-M   'P 1'
#
loop_
_entity.id
_entity.type
_entity.pdbx_description
1 polymer ?
#
loop_
_entity_poly.entity_id
_entity_poly.type
_entity_poly.pdbx_seq_one_letter_code
_entity_poly.pdbx_strand_id
1 'polypeptide(L)'
;MSSVVKNGGLAPGGFNFDAKLRRESTDVEDMFLAHISGMDTLARGLRNVEKLIEDGSLDELVHKRYQSFDSEIGALIEAGKGDFEMLEKKVLEWGEPTVPSGKQELAEILFQSAL
;
A
#
# COMPACT_ATOMS: atom_id res chain seq x y z
N MET A 1 0.57 -5.93 -7.57
CA MET A 1 -0.87 -6.26 -7.51
C MET A 1 -1.68 -5.33 -6.62
N SER A 2 -1.23 -4.96 -5.41
CA SER A 2 -2.02 -4.10 -4.49
C SER A 2 -2.53 -2.82 -5.15
N SER A 3 -1.64 -2.03 -5.77
CA SER A 3 -2.02 -0.80 -6.48
C SER A 3 -3.02 -1.05 -7.61
N VAL A 4 -2.94 -2.19 -8.30
CA VAL A 4 -3.85 -2.55 -9.39
C VAL A 4 -5.25 -2.81 -8.86
N VAL A 5 -5.37 -3.58 -7.75
CA VAL A 5 -6.67 -3.85 -7.13
C VAL A 5 -7.26 -2.56 -6.56
N LYS A 6 -6.46 -1.75 -5.85
CA LYS A 6 -6.91 -0.45 -5.31
C LYS A 6 -7.32 0.56 -6.40
N ASN A 7 -6.77 0.45 -7.61
CA ASN A 7 -7.16 1.24 -8.78
C ASN A 7 -8.48 0.78 -9.43
N GLY A 8 -9.11 -0.29 -8.93
CA GLY A 8 -10.30 -0.87 -9.55
C GLY A 8 -10.00 -1.75 -10.77
N GLY A 9 -8.76 -2.24 -10.89
CA GLY A 9 -8.32 -3.12 -11.97
C GLY A 9 -7.46 -2.42 -13.04
N LEU A 10 -7.36 -3.05 -14.21
CA LEU A 10 -6.44 -2.68 -15.29
C LEU A 10 -7.12 -2.13 -16.54
N ALA A 11 -8.46 -2.09 -16.58
CA ALA A 11 -9.17 -1.74 -17.79
C ALA A 11 -8.76 -0.34 -18.31
N PRO A 12 -8.56 -0.17 -19.63
CA PRO A 12 -8.74 -1.15 -20.71
C PRO A 12 -7.49 -2.01 -21.01
N GLY A 13 -6.41 -1.83 -20.25
CA GLY A 13 -5.14 -2.53 -20.45
C GLY A 13 -5.07 -3.90 -19.78
N GLY A 14 -3.84 -4.39 -19.61
CA GLY A 14 -3.54 -5.67 -18.99
C GLY A 14 -2.06 -5.82 -18.65
N PHE A 15 -1.65 -7.01 -18.24
CA PHE A 15 -0.24 -7.31 -18.01
C PHE A 15 0.42 -7.77 -19.30
N ASN A 16 1.24 -6.89 -19.89
CA ASN A 16 2.12 -7.25 -20.99
C ASN A 16 3.41 -7.87 -20.44
N PHE A 17 3.74 -9.09 -20.88
CA PHE A 17 5.03 -9.72 -20.58
C PHE A 17 6.11 -9.17 -21.51
N ASP A 18 6.50 -7.91 -21.29
CA ASP A 18 7.68 -7.30 -21.90
C ASP A 18 8.95 -7.80 -21.21
N ALA A 19 9.15 -9.11 -21.35
CA ALA A 19 10.21 -9.88 -20.71
C ALA A 19 10.94 -10.73 -21.76
N LYS A 20 12.13 -11.18 -21.39
CA LYS A 20 12.94 -12.05 -22.23
C LYS A 20 13.56 -13.16 -21.41
N LEU A 21 13.88 -14.26 -22.09
CA LEU A 21 14.68 -15.32 -21.50
C LEU A 21 16.06 -14.82 -21.11
N ARG A 22 16.68 -15.54 -20.17
CA ARG A 22 18.12 -15.42 -19.93
C ARG A 22 18.86 -15.96 -21.14
N ARG A 23 20.10 -15.54 -21.34
CA ARG A 23 20.88 -15.89 -22.52
C ARG A 23 21.16 -17.40 -22.58
N GLU A 24 21.29 -18.01 -21.41
CA GLU A 24 21.59 -19.41 -21.18
C GLU A 24 20.34 -20.31 -21.27
N SER A 25 19.15 -19.72 -21.27
CA SER A 25 17.87 -20.42 -21.48
C SER A 25 17.58 -20.49 -22.98
N THR A 26 18.16 -21.48 -23.64
CA THR A 26 18.19 -21.60 -25.11
C THR A 26 17.18 -22.58 -25.67
N ASP A 27 16.59 -23.41 -24.83
CA ASP A 27 15.66 -24.45 -25.28
C ASP A 27 14.29 -23.82 -25.58
N VAL A 28 13.54 -24.39 -26.52
CA VAL A 28 12.25 -23.82 -26.94
C VAL A 28 11.26 -23.83 -25.76
N GLU A 29 11.34 -24.86 -24.92
CA GLU A 29 10.56 -25.06 -23.70
C GLU A 29 10.77 -23.93 -22.68
N ASP A 30 11.95 -23.29 -22.66
CA ASP A 30 12.24 -22.21 -21.73
C ASP A 30 11.30 -21.01 -21.93
N MET A 31 10.84 -20.76 -23.16
CA MET A 31 9.84 -19.73 -23.44
C MET A 31 8.54 -19.99 -22.66
N PHE A 32 8.11 -21.25 -22.61
CA PHE A 32 6.89 -21.64 -21.90
C PHE A 32 7.10 -21.57 -20.40
N LEU A 33 8.20 -22.13 -19.90
CA LEU A 33 8.53 -22.11 -18.47
C LEU A 33 8.61 -20.68 -17.92
N ALA A 34 9.21 -19.75 -18.68
CA ALA A 34 9.30 -18.34 -18.28
C ALA A 34 7.93 -17.66 -18.19
N HIS A 35 7.04 -17.89 -19.16
CA HIS A 35 5.70 -17.32 -19.12
C HIS A 35 4.85 -17.93 -18.01
N ILE A 36 4.90 -19.25 -17.81
CA ILE A 36 4.23 -19.93 -16.69
C ILE A 36 4.68 -19.31 -15.37
N SER A 37 5.99 -19.17 -15.17
CA SER A 37 6.55 -18.56 -13.95
C SER A 37 6.06 -17.13 -13.73
N GLY A 38 6.05 -16.30 -14.77
CA GLY A 38 5.55 -14.92 -14.69
C GLY A 38 4.04 -14.87 -14.36
N MET A 39 3.24 -15.69 -15.04
CA MET A 39 1.79 -15.78 -14.84
C MET A 39 1.46 -16.26 -13.42
N ASP A 40 2.12 -17.31 -12.94
CA ASP A 40 1.91 -17.84 -11.59
C ASP A 40 2.33 -16.85 -10.51
N THR A 41 3.42 -16.11 -10.73
CA THR A 41 3.88 -15.07 -9.80
C THR A 41 2.84 -13.95 -9.69
N LEU A 42 2.28 -13.48 -10.81
CA LEU A 42 1.22 -12.47 -10.81
C LEU A 42 -0.05 -13.00 -10.15
N ALA A 43 -0.46 -14.24 -10.45
CA ALA A 43 -1.64 -14.87 -9.88
C ALA A 43 -1.52 -15.04 -8.35
N ARG A 44 -0.36 -15.52 -7.86
CA ARG A 44 -0.09 -15.59 -6.42
C ARG A 44 -0.12 -14.20 -5.78
N GLY A 45 0.51 -13.21 -6.42
CA GLY A 45 0.48 -11.82 -5.97
C GLY A 45 -0.94 -11.26 -5.87
N LEU A 46 -1.85 -11.63 -6.77
CA LEU A 46 -3.25 -11.21 -6.73
C LEU A 46 -3.97 -11.82 -5.53
N ARG A 47 -3.84 -13.13 -5.32
CA ARG A 47 -4.46 -13.85 -4.19
C ARG A 47 -3.94 -13.36 -2.83
N ASN A 48 -2.66 -13.02 -2.75
CA ASN A 48 -2.08 -12.50 -1.51
C ASN A 48 -2.61 -11.09 -1.20
N VAL A 49 -2.82 -10.27 -2.22
CA VAL A 49 -3.43 -8.94 -2.07
C VAL A 49 -4.89 -9.03 -1.62
N GLU A 50 -5.67 -9.95 -2.17
CA GLU A 50 -7.03 -10.24 -1.72
C GLU A 50 -7.05 -10.52 -0.22
N LYS A 51 -6.22 -11.46 0.25
CA LYS A 51 -6.08 -11.76 1.68
C LYS A 51 -5.71 -10.54 2.52
N LEU A 52 -4.74 -9.74 2.08
CA LEU A 52 -4.31 -8.54 2.80
C LEU A 52 -5.43 -7.49 2.92
N ILE A 53 -6.27 -7.36 1.89
CA ILE A 53 -7.41 -6.43 1.89
C ILE A 53 -8.52 -6.97 2.79
N GLU A 54 -8.83 -8.26 2.73
CA GLU A 54 -9.85 -8.89 3.59
C GLU A 54 -9.46 -8.84 5.07
N ASP A 55 -8.18 -9.07 5.38
CA ASP A 55 -7.65 -8.98 6.74
C ASP A 55 -7.65 -7.53 7.27
N GLY A 56 -7.34 -6.56 6.42
CA GLY A 56 -7.42 -5.14 6.74
C GLY A 56 -6.36 -4.62 7.72
N SER A 57 -5.49 -5.48 8.29
CA SER A 57 -4.54 -5.04 9.33
C SER A 57 -3.54 -3.99 8.85
N LEU A 58 -3.12 -4.03 7.59
CA LEU A 58 -2.23 -3.01 7.02
C LEU A 58 -2.93 -1.66 6.83
N ASP A 59 -4.19 -1.67 6.37
CA ASP A 59 -4.97 -0.44 6.21
C ASP A 59 -5.31 0.16 7.60
N GLU A 60 -5.52 -0.68 8.62
CA GLU A 60 -5.71 -0.26 10.01
C GLU A 60 -4.46 0.42 10.60
N LEU A 61 -3.24 -0.04 10.26
CA LEU A 61 -2.02 0.65 10.66
C LEU A 61 -1.93 2.05 10.04
N VAL A 62 -2.35 2.21 8.80
CA VAL A 62 -2.42 3.52 8.13
C VAL A 62 -3.48 4.39 8.81
N HIS A 63 -4.68 3.88 9.03
CA HIS A 63 -5.75 4.62 9.72
C HIS A 63 -5.30 5.12 11.10
N LYS A 64 -4.76 4.24 11.95
CA LYS A 64 -4.21 4.60 13.26
C LYS A 64 -3.13 5.68 13.20
N ARG A 65 -2.30 5.67 12.16
CA ARG A 65 -1.24 6.68 11.98
C ARG A 65 -1.82 8.08 11.68
N TYR A 66 -2.93 8.14 10.95
CA TYR A 66 -3.55 9.40 10.51
C TYR A 66 -4.80 9.78 11.29
N GLN A 67 -5.21 9.02 12.32
CA GLN A 67 -6.42 9.24 13.11
C GLN A 67 -6.56 10.64 13.74
N SER A 68 -5.46 11.40 13.88
CA SER A 68 -5.52 12.79 14.37
C SER A 68 -6.26 13.72 13.40
N PHE A 69 -6.31 13.38 12.11
CA PHE A 69 -7.08 14.12 11.12
C PHE A 69 -8.59 13.91 11.26
N ASP A 70 -9.03 12.81 11.87
CA ASP A 70 -10.44 12.57 12.23
C ASP A 70 -10.89 13.34 13.49
N SER A 71 -9.98 14.09 14.14
CA SER A 71 -10.31 14.95 15.29
C SER A 71 -10.97 16.25 14.86
N GLU A 72 -11.54 16.99 15.80
CA GLU A 72 -12.21 18.28 15.52
C GLU A 72 -11.27 19.31 14.85
N ILE A 73 -10.01 19.41 15.31
CA ILE A 73 -9.00 20.26 14.66
C ILE A 73 -8.57 19.69 13.30
N GLY A 74 -8.40 18.37 13.23
CA GLY A 74 -7.94 17.67 12.03
C GLY A 74 -8.90 17.87 10.87
N ALA A 75 -10.20 17.70 11.14
CA ALA A 75 -11.27 17.89 10.18
C ALA A 75 -11.37 19.35 9.70
N LEU A 76 -11.09 20.33 10.58
CA LEU A 76 -11.03 21.75 10.18
C LEU A 76 -9.84 22.02 9.23
N ILE A 77 -8.69 21.39 9.49
CA ILE A 77 -7.52 21.49 8.63
C ILE A 77 -7.81 20.84 7.26
N GLU A 78 -8.34 19.62 7.23
CA GLU A 78 -8.68 18.92 5.98
C GLU A 78 -9.74 19.65 5.17
N ALA A 79 -10.69 20.31 5.83
CA ALA A 79 -11.70 21.13 5.19
C ALA A 79 -11.17 22.49 4.67
N GLY A 80 -9.87 22.80 4.87
CA GLY A 80 -9.28 24.08 4.49
C GLY A 80 -9.80 25.28 5.29
N LYS A 81 -10.31 25.03 6.51
CA LYS A 81 -10.89 26.06 7.40
C LYS A 81 -9.93 26.49 8.50
N GLY A 82 -8.77 25.85 8.62
CA GLY A 82 -7.70 26.30 9.52
C GLY A 82 -6.88 27.42 8.88
N ASP A 83 -6.70 28.52 9.61
CA ASP A 83 -5.75 29.58 9.26
C ASP A 83 -4.55 29.59 10.24
N PHE A 84 -3.54 30.39 9.93
CA PHE A 84 -2.32 30.43 10.75
C PHE A 84 -2.58 30.99 12.16
N GLU A 85 -3.49 31.94 12.32
CA GLU A 85 -3.82 32.53 13.62
C GLU A 85 -4.45 31.49 14.56
N MET A 86 -5.40 30.69 14.04
CA MET A 86 -6.02 29.58 14.77
C MET A 86 -4.99 28.51 15.15
N LEU A 87 -4.16 28.09 14.19
CA LEU A 87 -3.18 27.02 14.39
C LEU A 87 -2.07 27.43 15.37
N GLU A 88 -1.59 28.67 15.30
CA GLU A 88 -0.62 29.23 16.25
C GLU A 88 -1.16 29.16 17.67
N LYS A 89 -2.39 29.63 17.89
CA LYS A 89 -3.03 29.58 19.21
C LYS A 89 -3.15 28.14 19.73
N LYS A 90 -3.51 27.19 18.86
CA LYS A 90 -3.66 25.77 19.23
C LYS A 90 -2.33 25.13 19.63
N VAL A 91 -1.26 25.40 18.89
CA VAL A 91 0.07 24.87 19.21
C VAL A 91 0.58 25.41 20.55
N LEU A 92 0.34 26.70 20.85
CA LEU A 92 0.69 27.29 22.14
C LEU A 92 -0.10 26.67 23.31
N GLU A 93 -1.33 26.21 23.09
CA GLU A 93 -2.15 25.51 24.10
C GLU A 93 -1.67 24.06 24.36
N TRP A 94 -1.14 23.36 23.35
CA TRP A 94 -0.79 21.94 23.43
C TRP A 94 0.65 21.63 23.82
N GLY A 95 1.59 22.56 23.58
CA GLY A 95 3.01 22.32 23.83
C GLY A 95 3.64 21.33 22.83
N GLU A 96 4.65 20.58 23.27
CA GLU A 96 5.45 19.73 22.38
C GLU A 96 4.65 18.52 21.87
N PRO A 97 4.61 18.26 20.55
CA PRO A 97 3.86 17.14 19.99
C PRO A 97 4.52 15.80 20.31
N THR A 98 3.70 14.76 20.45
CA THR A 98 4.20 13.38 20.50
C THR A 98 4.24 12.77 19.10
N VAL A 99 5.36 12.14 18.76
CA VAL A 99 5.52 11.50 17.44
C VAL A 99 5.24 9.99 17.57
N PRO A 100 4.21 9.45 16.92
CA PRO A 100 3.91 8.03 16.98
C PRO A 100 4.94 7.21 16.17
N SER A 101 5.27 6.01 16.67
CA SER A 101 6.11 5.04 15.94
C SER A 101 5.47 4.65 14.61
N GLY A 102 6.29 4.48 13.57
CA GLY A 102 5.84 4.02 12.24
C GLY A 102 5.51 2.53 12.16
N LYS A 103 5.88 1.72 13.17
CA LYS A 103 5.60 0.28 13.25
C LYS A 103 6.03 -0.51 11.99
N GLN A 104 7.18 -0.16 11.41
CA GLN A 104 7.66 -0.76 10.16
C GLN A 104 7.83 -2.29 10.27
N GLU A 105 8.45 -2.78 11.34
CA GLU A 105 8.68 -4.21 11.53
C GLU A 105 7.36 -4.98 11.68
N LEU A 106 6.37 -4.39 12.35
CA LEU A 106 5.03 -4.98 12.44
C LEU A 106 4.34 -5.02 11.07
N ALA A 107 4.45 -3.95 10.28
CA ALA A 107 3.90 -3.91 8.92
C ALA A 107 4.55 -4.97 8.02
N GLU A 108 5.86 -5.19 8.14
CA GLU A 108 6.58 -6.25 7.43
C GLU A 108 6.12 -7.66 7.85
N ILE A 109 5.89 -7.89 9.15
CA ILE A 109 5.35 -9.17 9.67
C ILE A 109 3.96 -9.43 9.10
N LEU A 110 3.06 -8.43 9.12
CA LEU A 110 1.71 -8.55 8.57
C LEU A 110 1.72 -8.75 7.05
N PHE A 111 2.63 -8.10 6.34
CA PHE A 111 2.80 -8.32 4.90
C PHE A 111 3.25 -9.76 4.60
N GLN A 112 4.20 -10.28 5.37
CA GLN A 112 4.75 -11.62 5.19
C GLN A 112 3.77 -12.73 5.55
N SER A 113 2.86 -12.51 6.51
CA SER A 113 1.85 -13.52 6.87
C SER A 113 0.87 -13.83 5.75
N ALA A 114 0.71 -12.92 4.78
CA ALA A 114 -0.13 -13.11 3.61
C ALA A 114 0.60 -13.73 2.39
N LEU A 115 1.92 -13.91 2.44
CA LEU A 115 2.73 -14.43 1.33
C LEU A 115 2.52 -15.93 1.09
#